data_AF-A0A943WUJ8-F1
#
_entry.id   AF-A0A943WUJ8-F1
#
_cell.length_a   1.000
_cell.length_b   1.000
_cell.length_c   1.000
_cell.angle_alpha   90.00
_cell.angle_beta   90.00
_cell.angle_gamma   90.00
#
_symmetry.space_group_name_H-M   'P 1'
#
loop_
_entity.id
_entity.type
_entity.pdbx_description
1 polymer ?
#
loop_
_entity_poly.entity_id
_entity_poly.type
_entity_poly.pdbx_seq_one_letter_code
_entity_poly.pdbx_strand_id
1 'polypeptide(L)' 'MKTDKKKDKPLFDLTTEVGRLKLEIAEELGLKEKIEKNGWKSLTSRESGAMGGKLSGRMRKNKTKEN' A
#
# COMPACT_ATOMS: atom_id res chain seq x y z
N MET A 1 16.15 10.71 20.20
CA MET A 1 14.69 10.48 20.38
C MET A 1 13.93 11.28 19.32
N LYS A 2 13.13 10.62 18.47
CA LYS A 2 12.03 11.26 17.74
C LYS A 2 10.83 10.34 17.85
N THR A 3 10.00 10.64 18.83
CA THR A 3 8.79 9.91 19.21
C THR A 3 7.59 10.69 18.70
N ASP A 4 6.93 10.19 17.67
CA ASP A 4 5.58 10.65 17.32
C ASP A 4 4.72 9.42 16.96
N LYS A 5 4.24 8.79 18.02
CA LYS A 5 3.11 7.85 17.98
C LYS A 5 1.85 8.64 17.61
N LYS A 6 1.31 8.44 16.41
CA LYS A 6 -0.13 8.57 16.13
C LYS A 6 -0.60 7.33 15.40
N LYS A 7 -0.62 6.22 16.14
CA LYS A 7 -1.46 5.06 15.82
C LYS A 7 -2.89 5.46 16.17
N ASP A 8 -3.81 5.33 15.23
CA ASP A 8 -5.19 4.90 15.53
C ASP A 8 -6.03 4.57 14.29
N LYS A 9 -5.49 4.69 13.07
CA LYS A 9 -6.14 4.13 11.88
C LYS A 9 -5.19 3.21 11.12
N PRO A 10 -5.60 1.97 10.81
CA PRO A 10 -4.81 1.09 9.98
C PRO A 10 -4.63 1.76 8.62
N LEU A 11 -3.37 2.00 8.25
CA LEU A 11 -3.02 2.73 7.04
C LEU A 11 -3.30 1.92 5.77
N PHE A 12 -3.38 0.60 5.96
CA PHE A 12 -3.81 -0.41 5.01
C PHE A 12 -5.05 -1.10 5.58
N ASP A 13 -6.08 -1.25 4.75
CA ASP A 13 -7.31 -1.94 5.14
C ASP A 13 -7.15 -3.47 4.97
N LEU A 14 -6.74 -4.16 6.02
CA LEU A 14 -6.52 -5.62 5.96
C LEU A 14 -7.82 -6.44 5.93
N THR A 15 -8.97 -5.79 6.06
CA THR A 15 -10.28 -6.45 5.97
C THR A 15 -10.67 -6.72 4.51
N THR A 16 -10.16 -5.91 3.58
CA THR A 16 -10.39 -6.07 2.15
C THR A 16 -9.17 -6.68 1.47
N GLU A 17 -9.41 -7.45 0.40
CA GLU A 17 -8.32 -7.99 -0.40
C GLU A 17 -7.47 -6.87 -1.02
N VAL A 18 -8.11 -5.78 -1.44
CA VAL A 18 -7.42 -4.60 -1.97
C VAL A 18 -6.45 -4.02 -0.95
N GLY A 19 -6.81 -3.91 0.33
CA GLY A 19 -5.89 -3.35 1.32
C GLY A 19 -4.80 -4.34 1.76
N ARG A 20 -5.06 -5.65 1.73
CA ARG A 20 -3.99 -6.68 1.85
C ARG A 20 -2.99 -6.58 0.70
N LEU A 21 -3.47 -6.49 -0.54
CA LEU A 21 -2.62 -6.31 -1.72
C LEU A 21 -1.82 -5.01 -1.65
N LYS A 22 -2.42 -3.91 -1.18
CA LYS A 22 -1.68 -2.65 -0.96
C LYS A 22 -0.55 -2.82 0.05
N LEU A 23 -0.78 -3.54 1.15
CA LEU A 23 0.26 -3.83 2.15
C LEU A 23 1.39 -4.64 1.51
N GLU A 24 1.07 -5.75 0.85
CA GLU A 24 2.09 -6.59 0.20
C GLU A 24 2.90 -5.83 -0.84
N ILE A 25 2.26 -5.00 -1.67
CA ILE A 25 2.96 -4.20 -2.69
C ILE A 25 3.82 -3.14 -2.01
N ALA A 26 3.34 -2.50 -0.95
CA ALA A 26 4.13 -1.55 -0.19
C ALA A 26 5.34 -2.22 0.47
N GLU A 27 5.22 -3.46 0.95
CA GLU A 27 6.34 -4.27 1.45
C GLU A 27 7.33 -4.61 0.34
N GLU A 28 6.84 -5.11 -0.79
CA GLU A 28 7.64 -5.48 -1.96
C GLU A 28 8.44 -4.28 -2.51
N LEU A 29 7.86 -3.08 -2.44
CA LEU A 29 8.51 -1.83 -2.87
C LEU A 29 9.38 -1.18 -1.76
N GLY A 30 9.41 -1.74 -0.55
CA GLY A 30 10.11 -1.12 0.59
C GLY A 30 9.47 0.19 1.08
N LEU A 31 8.24 0.48 0.65
CA LEU A 31 7.51 1.69 0.98
C LEU A 31 6.68 1.56 2.24
N LYS A 32 6.39 0.33 2.71
CA LYS A 32 5.60 0.08 3.93
C LYS A 32 6.11 0.92 5.09
N GLU A 33 7.40 0.83 5.40
CA GLU A 33 7.97 1.53 6.56
C GLU A 33 7.86 3.05 6.42
N LYS A 34 8.07 3.56 5.20
CA LYS A 34 7.95 5.00 4.89
C LYS A 34 6.51 5.49 5.06
N ILE A 35 5.54 4.71 4.59
CA ILE A 35 4.12 5.02 4.71
C ILE A 35 3.68 4.93 6.17
N GLU A 36 4.10 3.90 6.92
CA GLU A 36 3.80 3.77 8.35
C GLU A 36 4.40 4.91 9.19
N LYS A 37 5.62 5.37 8.86
CA LYS A 37 6.29 6.47 9.58
C LYS A 37 5.78 7.85 9.19
N ASN A 38 5.62 8.11 7.89
CA ASN A 38 5.40 9.46 7.35
C ASN A 38 4.04 9.65 6.66
N GLY A 39 3.26 8.58 6.52
CA GLY A 39 1.96 8.56 5.82
C GLY A 39 2.07 8.47 4.30
N TRP A 40 0.93 8.30 3.63
CA TRP A 40 0.82 8.26 2.16
C TRP A 40 1.37 9.52 1.48
N LYS A 41 1.27 10.68 2.15
CA LYS A 41 1.80 11.98 1.66
C LYS A 41 3.31 12.03 1.48
N SER A 42 4.04 11.06 2.04
CA SER A 42 5.50 10.97 1.94
C SER A 42 5.99 10.27 0.67
N LEU A 43 5.06 9.65 -0.07
CA LEU A 43 5.37 8.99 -1.32
C LEU A 43 5.54 10.01 -2.44
N THR A 44 6.55 9.79 -3.27
CA THR A 44 6.71 10.48 -4.53
C THR A 44 5.70 9.96 -5.57
N SER A 45 5.43 10.74 -6.61
CA SER A 45 4.54 10.33 -7.71
C SER A 45 4.98 9.01 -8.37
N ARG A 46 6.28 8.71 -8.38
CA ARG A 46 6.84 7.47 -8.90
C ARG A 46 6.55 6.28 -7.99
N GLU A 47 6.67 6.46 -6.67
CA GLU A 47 6.38 5.42 -5.67
C GLU A 47 4.87 5.11 -5.60
N SER A 48 4.04 6.15 -5.51
CA SER A 48 2.58 5.99 -5.49
C SER A 48 2.05 5.43 -6.82
N GLY A 49 2.61 5.86 -7.95
CA GLY A 49 2.31 5.33 -9.28
C GLY A 49 2.71 3.87 -9.45
N ALA A 50 3.90 3.47 -8.97
CA ALA A 50 4.34 2.07 -8.99
C ALA A 50 3.43 1.17 -8.14
N MET A 51 3.04 1.65 -6.95
CA MET A 51 2.15 0.92 -6.07
C MET A 51 0.74 0.76 -6.67
N GLY A 52 0.17 1.84 -7.22
CA GLY A 52 -1.13 1.84 -7.88
C GLY A 52 -1.15 1.00 -9.16
N GLY A 53 -0.06 1.02 -9.94
CA GLY A 53 0.09 0.20 -11.14
C GLY A 53 0.14 -1.30 -10.83
N LYS A 54 0.93 -1.70 -9.82
CA LYS A 54 0.96 -3.10 -9.34
C LYS A 54 -0.41 -3.53 -8.79
N LEU A 55 -1.09 -2.67 -8.03
CA LEU A 55 -2.41 -2.97 -7.49
C LEU A 55 -3.44 -3.18 -8.61
N SER A 56 -3.49 -2.27 -9.59
CA SER A 56 -4.38 -2.38 -10.75
C SER A 56 -4.07 -3.63 -11.59
N GLY A 57 -2.78 -3.94 -11.77
CA GLY A 57 -2.35 -5.16 -12.46
C GLY A 57 -2.81 -6.44 -11.76
N ARG A 58 -2.69 -6.52 -10.43
CA ARG A 58 -3.18 -7.67 -9.63
C ARG A 58 -4.71 -7.77 -9.69
N MET A 59 -5.42 -6.65 -9.55
CA MET A 59 -6.89 -6.61 -9.63
C MET A 59 -7.41 -7.07 -11.00
N ARG A 60 -6.78 -6.63 -12.10
CA ARG A 60 -7.14 -7.06 -13.45
C ARG A 60 -6.93 -8.55 -13.65
N LYS A 61 -5.79 -9.09 -13.22
CA LYS A 61 -5.47 -10.53 -13.32
C LYS A 61 -6.46 -11.39 -12.53
N ASN A 62 -6.88 -10.94 -11.35
CA ASN A 62 -7.88 -11.66 -10.56
C ASN A 62 -9.24 -11.68 -11.28
N LYS A 63 -9.65 -10.56 -11.89
CA LYS A 63 -10.89 -10.48 -12.69
C LYS A 63 -10.86 -11.32 -13.96
N THR A 64 -9.69 -11.52 -14.57
CA THR A 64 -9.57 -12.34 -15.80
C THR A 64 -9.58 -13.84 -15.54
N LYS A 65 -9.37 -14.26 -14.28
CA LYS A 65 -9.43 -15.68 -13.89
C LYS A 65 -10.83 -16.18 -13.55
N GLU A 66 -11.81 -15.29 -13.49
CA GLU A 66 -13.22 -15.60 -13.17
C GLU A 66 -14.10 -15.62 -14.44
N ASN A 67 -13.56 -16.14 -15.56
CA ASN A 67 -14.32 -16.30 -16.80
C ASN A 67 -13.90 -17.56 -17.56
#